data_AF-A0A9E6Z9Y3-F1
#
_entry.id   AF-A0A9E6Z9Y3-F1
#
_cell.length_a   1.000
_cell.length_b   1.000
_cell.length_c   1.000
_cell.angle_alpha   90.00
_cell.angle_beta   90.00
_cell.angle_gamma   90.00
#
_symmetry.space_group_name_H-M   'P 1'
#
loop_
_entity.id
_entity.type
_entity.pdbx_description
1 polymer ?
#
loop_
_entity_poly.entity_id
_entity_poly.type
_entity_poly.pdbx_seq_one_letter_code
_entity_poly.pdbx_strand_id
1 'polypeptide(L)'
;MKSLIISTVEAYLESLHERGYKNNTVMQYRIDLMKAAEFLKKYRQVKEIMPHQIERFLQSDALLLGRRGERLAPRTVQRTLRVLRQYLIWLQDNKWRRVEYLLDVLERAGTSGFGDE
;
A
#
# COMPACT_ATOMS: atom_id res chain seq x y z
N MET A 1 12.32 -7.90 -16.13
CA MET A 1 11.23 -6.95 -16.44
C MET A 1 10.75 -6.37 -15.10
N LYS A 2 10.86 -5.04 -14.88
CA LYS A 2 10.53 -4.39 -13.59
C LYS A 2 9.01 -4.47 -13.37
N SER A 3 8.55 -4.90 -12.19
CA SER A 3 7.12 -4.96 -11.87
C SER A 3 6.54 -3.54 -11.90
N LEU A 4 5.41 -3.35 -12.59
CA LEU A 4 4.84 -2.00 -12.75
C LEU A 4 4.41 -1.40 -11.41
N ILE A 5 4.02 -2.23 -10.43
CA ILE A 5 3.64 -1.75 -9.09
C ILE A 5 4.82 -1.08 -8.36
N ILE A 6 6.04 -1.60 -8.54
CA ILE A 6 7.23 -0.99 -7.94
C ILE A 6 7.49 0.35 -8.63
N SER A 7 7.41 0.39 -9.96
CA SER A 7 7.62 1.63 -10.71
C SER A 7 6.60 2.72 -10.34
N THR A 8 5.33 2.36 -10.12
CA THR A 8 4.30 3.32 -9.69
C THR A 8 4.48 3.77 -8.25
N VAL A 9 4.97 2.90 -7.37
CA VAL A 9 5.36 3.30 -6.00
C VAL A 9 6.46 4.34 -6.04
N GLU A 10 7.51 4.14 -6.86
CA GLU A 10 8.57 5.15 -7.02
C GLU A 10 8.01 6.49 -7.54
N ALA A 11 7.14 6.47 -8.56
CA ALA A 11 6.52 7.67 -9.08
C ALA A 11 5.66 8.41 -8.03
N TYR A 12 4.93 7.68 -7.20
CA TYR A 12 4.19 8.26 -6.09
C TYR A 12 5.11 8.89 -5.04
N LEU A 13 6.20 8.21 -4.66
CA LEU A 13 7.17 8.73 -3.68
C LEU A 13 7.84 10.00 -4.19
N GLU A 14 8.20 10.06 -5.48
CA GLU A 14 8.73 11.26 -6.11
C GLU A 14 7.72 12.41 -6.04
N SER A 15 6.45 12.15 -6.39
CA SER A 15 5.42 13.18 -6.30
C SER A 15 5.19 13.69 -4.87
N LEU A 16 5.44 12.90 -3.83
CA LEU A 16 5.40 13.36 -2.44
C LEU A 16 6.58 14.29 -2.13
N HIS A 17 7.75 13.94 -2.65
CA HIS A 17 8.95 14.77 -2.54
C HIS A 17 8.75 16.13 -3.21
N GLU A 18 8.24 16.14 -4.45
CA GLU A 18 7.88 17.37 -5.19
C GLU A 18 6.83 18.22 -4.46
N ARG A 19 5.91 17.58 -3.73
CA ARG A 19 4.92 18.25 -2.88
C ARG A 19 5.49 18.79 -1.55
N GLY A 20 6.79 18.66 -1.31
CA GLY A 20 7.48 19.20 -0.13
C GLY A 20 7.41 18.33 1.12
N TYR A 21 7.07 17.04 0.99
CA TYR A 21 7.12 16.12 2.14
C TYR A 21 8.55 15.92 2.62
N LYS A 22 8.76 15.91 3.94
CA LYS A 22 10.08 15.69 4.54
C LYS A 22 10.65 14.32 4.13
N ASN A 23 11.96 14.26 3.89
CA ASN A 23 12.67 13.05 3.46
C ASN A 23 12.42 11.84 4.37
N ASN A 24 12.40 12.04 5.70
CA ASN A 24 12.10 10.98 6.65
C ASN A 24 10.68 10.41 6.49
N THR A 25 9.72 11.25 6.10
CA THR A 25 8.33 10.85 5.83
C THR A 25 8.24 10.05 4.54
N VAL A 26 8.89 10.52 3.47
CA VAL A 26 8.96 9.81 2.18
C VAL A 26 9.64 8.45 2.34
N MET A 27 10.74 8.38 3.10
CA MET A 27 11.41 7.11 3.41
C MET A 27 10.52 6.16 4.20
N GLN A 28 9.71 6.68 5.12
CA GLN A 28 8.78 5.84 5.85
C GLN A 28 7.65 5.30 4.95
N TYR A 29 7.13 6.13 4.06
CA TYR A 29 6.12 5.73 3.07
C TYR A 29 6.69 4.67 2.12
N ARG A 30 7.95 4.82 1.70
CA ARG A 30 8.67 3.81 0.91
C ARG A 30 8.69 2.47 1.62
N ILE A 31 9.08 2.42 2.90
CA ILE A 31 9.11 1.17 3.67
C ILE A 31 7.72 0.52 3.73
N ASP A 32 6.68 1.32 4.00
CA ASP A 32 5.31 0.81 4.11
C ASP A 32 4.78 0.29 2.77
N LEU A 33 4.97 1.04 1.67
CA LEU A 33 4.52 0.65 0.34
C LEU A 33 5.31 -0.52 -0.24
N MET A 34 6.60 -0.63 0.05
CA MET A 34 7.41 -1.73 -0.47
C MET A 34 6.96 -3.08 0.07
N LYS A 35 6.34 -3.15 1.26
CA LYS A 35 5.71 -4.40 1.75
C LYS A 35 4.59 -4.86 0.82
N ALA A 36 3.67 -3.94 0.48
CA ALA A 36 2.57 -4.23 -0.43
C ALA A 36 3.06 -4.49 -1.86
N ALA A 37 4.01 -3.68 -2.33
CA ALA A 37 4.59 -3.83 -3.67
C ALA A 37 5.28 -5.17 -3.84
N GLU A 38 6.06 -5.62 -2.85
CA GLU A 38 6.77 -6.89 -2.89
C GLU A 38 5.81 -8.08 -2.87
N PHE A 39 4.73 -8.01 -2.06
CA PHE A 39 3.69 -9.03 -2.04
C PHE A 39 2.93 -9.14 -3.38
N LEU A 40 2.69 -8.00 -4.02
CA LEU A 40 1.90 -7.89 -5.26
C LEU A 40 2.77 -7.92 -6.53
N LYS A 41 4.11 -7.98 -6.41
CA LYS A 41 5.05 -7.85 -7.55
C LYS A 41 4.84 -8.87 -8.68
N LYS A 42 4.23 -10.01 -8.34
CA LYS A 42 3.89 -11.09 -9.28
C LYS A 42 2.84 -10.65 -10.32
N TYR A 43 2.06 -9.63 -10.03
CA TYR A 43 1.15 -9.00 -10.98
C TYR A 43 1.95 -7.98 -11.79
N ARG A 44 1.88 -8.09 -13.11
CA ARG A 44 2.66 -7.23 -14.01
C ARG A 44 2.14 -5.80 -13.96
N GLN A 45 0.85 -5.62 -13.69
CA GLN A 45 0.15 -4.35 -13.75
C GLN A 45 -0.79 -4.17 -12.55
N VAL A 46 -0.95 -2.94 -12.06
CA VAL A 46 -1.88 -2.65 -10.94
C VAL A 46 -3.32 -3.09 -11.27
N LYS A 47 -3.76 -2.95 -12.53
CA LYS A 47 -5.10 -3.39 -13.00
C LYS A 47 -5.34 -4.91 -12.96
N GLU A 48 -4.27 -5.70 -12.87
CA GLU A 48 -4.37 -7.16 -12.75
C GLU A 48 -4.61 -7.56 -11.29
N ILE A 49 -4.39 -6.64 -10.36
CA ILE A 49 -4.65 -6.85 -8.94
C ILE A 49 -6.15 -6.85 -8.75
N MET A 50 -6.67 -7.88 -8.09
CA MET A 50 -8.07 -8.11 -7.82
C MET A 50 -8.37 -7.96 -6.32
N PRO A 51 -9.62 -7.67 -5.91
CA PRO A 51 -10.02 -7.52 -4.52
C PRO A 51 -9.50 -8.61 -3.58
N HIS A 52 -9.70 -9.88 -3.94
CA HIS A 52 -9.25 -11.03 -3.14
C HIS A 52 -7.74 -11.08 -2.89
N GLN A 53 -6.94 -10.40 -3.71
CA GLN A 53 -5.49 -10.37 -3.57
C GLN A 53 -5.05 -9.30 -2.57
N ILE A 54 -5.82 -8.20 -2.46
CA ILE A 54 -5.69 -7.24 -1.37
C ILE A 54 -6.16 -7.88 -0.08
N GLU A 55 -7.28 -8.60 -0.06
CA GLU A 55 -7.75 -9.35 1.12
C GLU A 55 -6.69 -10.32 1.62
N ARG A 56 -6.03 -11.06 0.71
CA ARG A 56 -4.89 -11.91 1.05
C ARG A 56 -3.70 -11.13 1.59
N PHE A 57 -3.41 -9.93 1.08
CA PHE A 57 -2.36 -9.08 1.62
C PHE A 57 -2.67 -8.65 3.06
N LEU A 58 -3.93 -8.29 3.35
CA LEU A 58 -4.39 -7.86 4.67
C LEU A 58 -4.19 -8.95 5.75
N GLN A 59 -4.22 -10.21 5.35
CA GLN A 59 -4.01 -11.37 6.22
C GLN A 59 -2.56 -11.90 6.16
N SER A 60 -1.70 -11.32 5.33
CA SER A 60 -0.37 -11.87 5.07
C SER A 60 0.65 -11.46 6.13
N ASP A 61 1.64 -12.32 6.32
CA ASP A 61 2.82 -11.99 7.13
C ASP A 61 3.60 -10.79 6.59
N ALA A 62 3.50 -10.49 5.29
CA ALA A 62 4.10 -9.30 4.71
C ALA A 62 3.55 -8.00 5.32
N LEU A 63 2.26 -8.00 5.73
CA LEU A 63 1.65 -6.87 6.44
C LEU A 63 1.75 -7.02 7.96
N LEU A 64 1.62 -8.23 8.49
CA LEU A 64 1.40 -8.47 9.92
C LEU A 64 2.69 -8.75 10.71
N LEU A 65 3.78 -9.14 10.04
CA LEU A 65 5.04 -9.48 10.68
C LEU A 65 6.16 -8.48 10.34
N GLY A 66 7.05 -8.29 11.32
CA GLY A 66 8.30 -7.56 11.18
C GLY A 66 9.42 -8.44 10.62
N ARG A 67 10.63 -7.88 10.55
CA ARG A 67 11.77 -8.55 9.90
C ARG A 67 12.24 -9.82 10.62
N ARG A 68 11.97 -9.93 11.93
CA ARG A 68 12.35 -11.09 12.75
C ARG A 68 11.16 -12.03 12.98
N GLY A 69 10.04 -11.86 12.25
CA GLY A 69 8.83 -12.65 12.40
C GLY A 69 7.94 -12.24 13.59
N GLU A 70 8.25 -11.12 14.24
CA GLU A 70 7.46 -10.55 15.33
C GLU A 70 6.18 -9.91 14.80
N ARG A 71 5.07 -10.00 15.55
CA ARG A 71 3.83 -9.28 15.19
C ARG A 71 4.08 -7.78 15.24
N LEU A 72 3.69 -7.08 14.18
CA LEU A 72 3.74 -5.63 14.15
C LEU A 72 2.68 -5.03 15.06
N ALA A 73 3.03 -3.91 15.71
CA ALA A 73 2.07 -3.15 16.49
C ALA A 73 0.88 -2.71 15.62
N PRO A 74 -0.36 -2.70 16.15
CA PRO A 74 -1.56 -2.31 15.40
C PRO A 74 -1.40 -0.95 14.69
N ARG A 75 -0.80 0.03 15.38
CA ARG A 75 -0.51 1.36 14.83
C ARG A 75 0.38 1.32 13.57
N THR A 76 1.34 0.40 13.52
CA THR A 76 2.22 0.24 12.35
C THR A 76 1.45 -0.33 11.17
N VAL A 77 0.61 -1.34 11.42
CA VAL A 77 -0.27 -1.95 10.39
C VAL A 77 -1.22 -0.89 9.84
N GLN A 78 -1.93 -0.16 10.70
CA GLN A 78 -2.84 0.91 10.31
C GLN A 78 -2.14 1.99 9.47
N ARG A 79 -0.92 2.40 9.86
CA ARG A 79 -0.14 3.36 9.07
C ARG A 79 0.17 2.81 7.68
N THR A 80 0.60 1.57 7.57
CA THR A 80 0.83 0.92 6.26
C THR A 80 -0.43 0.93 5.40
N LEU A 81 -1.60 0.61 5.97
CA LEU A 81 -2.87 0.65 5.25
C LEU A 81 -3.26 2.06 4.81
N ARG A 82 -3.07 3.06 5.68
CA ARG A 82 -3.33 4.47 5.36
C ARG A 82 -2.46 4.94 4.19
N VAL A 83 -1.18 4.59 4.20
CA VAL A 83 -0.24 4.94 3.11
C VAL A 83 -0.63 4.22 1.81
N LEU A 84 -0.99 2.93 1.90
CA LEU A 84 -1.47 2.17 0.74
C LEU A 84 -2.74 2.79 0.13
N ARG A 85 -3.69 3.23 0.96
CA ARG A 85 -4.89 3.94 0.50
C ARG A 85 -4.54 5.25 -0.21
N GLN A 86 -3.66 6.07 0.36
CA GLN A 86 -3.24 7.33 -0.27
C GLN A 86 -2.55 7.11 -1.62
N TYR A 87 -1.74 6.07 -1.72
CA TYR A 87 -1.12 5.68 -2.98
C TYR A 87 -2.15 5.26 -4.04
N LEU A 88 -3.16 4.46 -3.68
CA LEU A 88 -4.22 4.06 -4.60
C LEU A 88 -5.10 5.23 -5.04
N ILE A 89 -5.41 6.18 -4.14
CA ILE A 89 -6.08 7.44 -4.50
C ILE A 89 -5.24 8.22 -5.51
N TRP A 90 -3.94 8.38 -5.25
CA TRP A 90 -3.05 9.08 -6.19
C TRP A 90 -2.99 8.39 -7.56
N LEU A 91 -3.02 7.05 -7.62
CA LEU A 91 -3.11 6.33 -8.89
C LEU A 91 -4.42 6.61 -9.63
N GLN A 92 -5.54 6.62 -8.91
CA GLN A 92 -6.85 6.97 -9.45
C GLN A 92 -6.84 8.37 -10.07
N ASP A 93 -6.34 9.37 -9.32
CA ASP A 93 -6.29 10.77 -9.74
C ASP A 93 -5.41 10.98 -10.97
N ASN A 94 -4.29 10.27 -11.06
CA ASN A 94 -3.36 10.38 -12.18
C ASN A 94 -3.74 9.49 -13.38
N LYS A 95 -4.96 8.90 -13.38
CA LYS A 95 -5.47 7.98 -14.41
C LYS A 95 -4.61 6.74 -14.62
N TRP A 96 -3.83 6.34 -13.62
CA TRP A 96 -3.04 5.11 -13.65
C TRP A 96 -3.93 3.90 -13.36
N ARG A 97 -4.75 3.53 -14.36
CA ARG A 97 -5.61 2.34 -14.40
C ARG A 97 -6.74 2.36 -13.35
N ARG A 98 -7.87 1.72 -13.69
CA ARG A 98 -8.99 1.50 -12.76
C ARG A 98 -8.50 0.79 -11.49
N VAL A 99 -8.58 1.46 -10.34
CA VAL A 99 -8.19 0.95 -9.00
C VAL A 99 -9.29 1.15 -7.95
N GLU A 100 -10.46 1.63 -8.37
CA GLU A 100 -11.57 2.01 -7.48
C GLU A 100 -12.01 0.82 -6.62
N TYR A 101 -12.09 -0.36 -7.24
CA TYR A 101 -12.46 -1.61 -6.58
C TYR A 101 -11.43 -2.08 -5.53
N LEU A 102 -10.18 -1.60 -5.58
CA LEU A 102 -9.17 -1.89 -4.55
C LEU A 102 -9.36 -0.98 -3.32
N LEU A 103 -9.79 0.27 -3.55
CA LEU A 103 -10.11 1.22 -2.48
C LEU A 103 -11.29 0.69 -1.65
N ASP A 104 -12.33 0.17 -2.29
CA ASP A 104 -13.50 -0.41 -1.61
C ASP A 104 -13.12 -1.55 -0.65
N VAL A 105 -12.09 -2.33 -0.97
CA VAL A 105 -11.59 -3.41 -0.09
C VAL A 105 -10.89 -2.83 1.13
N LEU A 106 -10.02 -1.83 0.93
CA LEU A 106 -9.31 -1.20 2.03
C LEU A 106 -10.24 -0.43 2.96
N GLU A 107 -11.28 0.21 2.41
CA GLU A 107 -12.28 0.92 3.20
C GLU A 107 -13.08 -0.04 4.07
N ARG A 108 -13.55 -1.15 3.49
CA ARG A 108 -14.19 -2.23 4.26
C ARG A 108 -13.28 -2.77 5.35
N ALA A 109 -12.02 -3.04 5.03
CA ALA A 109 -11.05 -3.53 6.02
C ALA A 109 -10.76 -2.51 7.13
N GLY A 110 -10.74 -1.21 6.81
CA GLY A 110 -10.58 -0.13 7.78
C GLY A 110 -11.78 0.05 8.70
N THR A 111 -13.01 -0.16 8.20
CA THR A 111 -14.24 -0.09 9.00
C THR A 111 -14.48 -1.32 9.89
N SER A 112 -13.86 -2.46 9.60
CA SER A 112 -14.18 -3.73 10.29
C SER A 112 -13.15 -4.19 11.33
N GLY A 113 -11.96 -3.59 11.43
CA GLY A 113 -10.85 -4.20 12.18
C GLY A 113 -10.12 -3.34 13.19
N PHE A 114 -10.36 -2.04 13.24
CA PHE A 114 -9.53 -1.11 14.02
C PHE A 114 -10.32 0.11 14.49
N GLY A 115 -11.53 -0.14 15.02
CA GLY A 115 -12.29 0.85 15.75
C GLY A 115 -11.46 1.36 16.94
N ASP A 116 -11.58 2.66 17.18
CA ASP A 116 -10.85 3.41 18.18
C ASP A 116 -10.91 2.72 19.57
N GLU A 117 -9.73 2.38 20.10
CA GLU A 117 -9.45 2.31 21.53
C GLU A 117 -8.42 3.40 21.89
#